data_AF-A0A7M4DD51-F1
#
_entry.id   AF-A0A7M4DD51-F1
#
_cell.length_a   1.000
_cell.length_b   1.000
_cell.length_c   1.000
_cell.angle_alpha   90.00
_cell.angle_beta   90.00
_cell.angle_gamma   90.00
#
_symmetry.space_group_name_H-M   'P 1'
#
loop_
_entity.id
_entity.type
_entity.pdbx_description
1 polymer ?
#
loop_
_entity_poly.entity_id
_entity_poly.type
_entity_poly.pdbx_seq_one_letter_code
_entity_poly.pdbx_strand_id
1 'polypeptide(L)'
;MSSHALSSAAPPGRRTARRKKLWRNIGVFALLAGPNLALLLIFTYRPMFLSFYYSMLNWNIGSDFAQFIGFGNYVEWFNDPESARIVFTTLLYTVATVAGGMAIGLALALALNRKLFGRGIVRTVTFAP
;
A
#
# COMPACT_ATOMS: atom_id res chain seq x y z
N MET A 1 11.49 66.66 16.99
CA MET A 1 11.34 66.38 15.55
C MET A 1 12.63 65.74 15.05
N SER A 2 12.66 64.42 14.89
CA SER A 2 13.70 63.71 14.13
C SER A 2 13.32 62.22 14.01
N SER A 3 12.37 61.95 13.12
CA SER A 3 12.10 60.63 12.57
C SER A 3 13.21 60.28 11.58
N HIS A 4 14.19 59.46 11.99
CA HIS A 4 15.08 58.79 11.03
C HIS A 4 14.52 57.39 10.72
N ALA A 5 14.00 57.28 9.52
CA ALA A 5 13.51 56.07 8.90
C ALA A 5 14.65 55.04 8.75
N LEU A 6 14.50 53.88 9.40
CA LEU A 6 15.26 52.67 9.06
C LEU A 6 14.55 51.96 7.90
N SER A 7 14.89 52.34 6.68
CA SER A 7 14.56 51.58 5.48
C SER A 7 15.45 50.33 5.40
N SER A 8 15.00 49.25 6.02
CA SER A 8 15.59 47.91 5.87
C SER A 8 15.22 47.33 4.49
N ALA A 9 16.05 47.59 3.49
CA ALA A 9 15.94 46.93 2.19
C ALA A 9 16.41 45.46 2.33
N ALA A 10 15.48 44.51 2.26
CA ALA A 10 15.79 43.08 2.21
C ALA A 10 16.56 42.73 0.92
N PRO A 11 17.62 41.89 0.97
CA PRO A 11 18.45 41.62 -0.20
C PRO A 11 17.69 40.85 -1.31
N PRO A 12 17.76 41.29 -2.58
CA PRO A 12 16.95 40.76 -3.68
C PRO A 12 17.35 39.36 -4.21
N GLY A 13 18.32 38.67 -3.59
CA GLY A 13 18.87 37.41 -4.11
C GLY A 13 18.36 36.10 -3.50
N ARG A 14 17.55 36.14 -2.43
CA ARG A 14 17.18 34.91 -1.67
C ARG A 14 16.21 33.98 -2.41
N ARG A 15 15.41 34.47 -3.35
CA ARG A 15 14.39 33.66 -4.05
C ARG A 15 14.97 32.74 -5.13
N THR A 16 15.94 33.21 -5.92
CA THR A 16 16.56 32.45 -7.03
C THR A 16 17.48 31.33 -6.52
N ALA A 17 18.28 31.59 -5.48
CA ALA A 17 19.14 30.57 -4.87
C ALA A 17 18.34 29.42 -4.24
N ARG A 18 17.18 29.72 -3.62
CA ARG A 18 16.29 28.72 -3.02
C ARG A 18 15.62 27.84 -4.08
N ARG A 19 15.24 28.43 -5.23
CA ARG A 19 14.68 27.69 -6.38
C ARG A 19 15.69 26.70 -6.94
N LYS A 20 16.94 27.12 -7.19
CA LYS A 20 18.03 26.26 -7.72
C LYS A 20 18.35 25.08 -6.78
N LYS A 21 18.30 25.29 -5.46
CA LYS A 21 18.46 24.22 -4.45
C LYS A 21 17.30 23.21 -4.50
N LEU A 22 16.06 23.66 -4.71
CA LEU A 22 14.89 22.79 -4.83
C LEU A 22 14.98 21.88 -6.07
N TRP A 23 15.33 22.44 -7.23
CA TRP A 23 15.50 21.68 -8.47
C TRP A 23 16.61 20.63 -8.37
N ARG A 24 17.73 20.96 -7.70
CA ARG A 24 18.80 19.99 -7.43
C ARG A 24 18.33 18.86 -6.50
N ASN A 25 17.59 19.19 -5.45
CA ASN A 25 17.06 18.18 -4.53
C ASN A 25 16.02 17.26 -5.21
N ILE A 26 15.17 17.80 -6.09
CA ILE A 26 14.24 17.01 -6.91
C ILE A 26 15.01 16.12 -7.88
N GLY A 27 16.09 16.61 -8.51
CA GLY A 27 16.93 15.80 -9.39
C GLY A 27 17.60 14.63 -8.67
N VAL A 28 18.15 14.85 -7.47
CA VAL A 28 18.74 13.77 -6.65
C VAL A 28 17.67 12.78 -6.17
N PHE A 29 16.50 13.27 -5.77
CA PHE A 29 15.37 12.41 -5.41
C PHE A 29 14.89 11.57 -6.60
N ALA A 30 14.74 12.18 -7.78
CA ALA A 30 14.35 11.46 -8.99
C ALA A 30 15.40 10.45 -9.44
N LEU A 31 16.69 10.69 -9.22
CA LEU A 31 17.73 9.72 -9.54
C LEU A 31 17.70 8.51 -8.60
N LEU A 32 17.52 8.74 -7.29
CA LEU A 32 17.56 7.68 -6.27
C LEU A 32 16.23 6.95 -6.12
N ALA A 33 15.12 7.68 -6.08
CA ALA A 33 13.77 7.12 -5.89
C ALA A 33 13.03 6.90 -7.22
N GLY A 34 13.43 7.55 -8.31
CA GLY A 34 12.75 7.47 -9.60
C GLY A 34 12.70 6.07 -10.20
N PRO A 35 13.77 5.25 -10.19
CA PRO A 35 13.70 3.88 -10.68
C PRO A 35 12.67 3.03 -9.92
N ASN A 36 12.64 3.15 -8.59
CA ASN A 36 11.66 2.44 -7.76
C ASN A 36 10.23 2.94 -8.01
N LEU A 37 10.03 4.26 -8.10
CA LEU A 37 8.74 4.86 -8.44
C LEU A 37 8.26 4.43 -9.83
N ALA A 38 9.15 4.38 -10.81
CA ALA A 38 8.85 3.94 -12.16
C ALA A 38 8.41 2.48 -12.18
N LEU A 39 9.13 1.59 -11.49
CA LEU A 39 8.75 0.18 -11.36
C LEU A 39 7.37 0.04 -10.71
N LEU A 40 7.12 0.76 -9.61
CA LEU A 40 5.84 0.72 -8.91
C LEU A 40 4.70 1.24 -9.80
N LEU A 41 4.92 2.32 -10.56
CA LEU A 41 3.95 2.84 -11.53
C LEU A 41 3.63 1.84 -12.64
N ILE A 42 4.65 1.17 -13.19
CA ILE A 42 4.49 0.26 -14.32
C ILE A 42 3.92 -1.10 -13.90
N PHE A 43 4.37 -1.64 -12.77
CA PHE A 43 4.05 -3.02 -12.36
C PHE A 43 2.95 -3.11 -11.30
N THR A 44 2.64 -2.03 -10.59
CA THR A 44 1.57 -2.03 -9.58
C THR A 44 0.41 -1.16 -10.03
N TYR A 45 0.66 0.12 -10.29
CA TYR A 45 -0.43 1.05 -10.59
C TYR A 45 -1.05 0.81 -11.97
N ARG A 46 -0.24 0.59 -13.01
CA ARG A 46 -0.77 0.30 -14.35
C ARG A 46 -1.73 -0.91 -14.36
N PRO A 47 -1.35 -2.11 -13.86
CA PRO A 47 -2.29 -3.23 -13.82
C PRO A 47 -3.46 -2.95 -12.88
N MET A 48 -3.28 -2.25 -11.76
CA MET A 48 -4.38 -1.86 -10.88
C MET A 48 -5.44 -1.02 -11.60
N PHE A 49 -5.04 -0.02 -12.40
CA PHE A 49 -5.97 0.78 -13.20
C PHE A 49 -6.63 -0.04 -14.31
N LEU A 50 -5.88 -0.96 -14.95
CA LEU A 50 -6.46 -1.86 -15.95
C LEU A 50 -7.48 -2.82 -15.33
N SER A 51 -7.19 -3.39 -14.16
CA SER A 51 -8.13 -4.23 -13.41
C SER A 51 -9.37 -3.46 -13.00
N PHE A 52 -9.21 -2.21 -12.57
CA PHE A 52 -10.35 -1.34 -12.30
C PHE A 52 -11.18 -1.11 -13.56
N TYR A 53 -10.55 -0.71 -14.67
CA TYR A 53 -11.26 -0.55 -15.95
C TYR A 53 -12.00 -1.84 -16.34
N TYR A 54 -11.32 -2.99 -16.32
CA TYR A 54 -11.92 -4.29 -16.64
C TYR A 54 -13.07 -4.68 -15.71
N SER A 55 -13.06 -4.26 -14.44
CA SER A 55 -14.20 -4.50 -13.54
C SER A 55 -15.49 -3.80 -13.98
N MET A 56 -15.41 -2.76 -14.82
CA MET A 56 -16.58 -2.11 -15.43
C MET A 56 -16.97 -2.67 -16.80
N LEU A 57 -16.17 -3.60 -17.33
CA LEU A 57 -16.47 -4.27 -18.59
C LEU A 57 -17.08 -5.64 -18.29
N ASN A 58 -18.08 -6.01 -19.07
CA ASN A 58 -18.52 -7.39 -19.18
C ASN A 58 -17.58 -8.05 -20.19
N TRP A 59 -16.57 -8.74 -19.67
CA TRP A 59 -15.60 -9.45 -20.47
C TRP A 59 -15.29 -10.79 -19.83
N ASN A 60 -15.48 -11.86 -20.61
CA ASN A 60 -15.11 -13.21 -20.23
C ASN A 60 -13.95 -13.67 -21.13
N ILE A 61 -13.13 -14.62 -20.66
CA ILE A 61 -11.94 -15.12 -21.37
C ILE A 61 -12.32 -15.74 -22.75
N GLY A 62 -13.60 -16.03 -22.99
CA GLY A 62 -14.14 -16.51 -24.28
C GLY A 62 -15.11 -15.57 -25.01
N SER A 63 -15.29 -14.31 -24.59
CA SER A 63 -16.17 -13.36 -25.30
C SER A 63 -15.39 -12.56 -26.35
N ASP A 64 -15.86 -12.56 -27.60
CA ASP A 64 -15.26 -11.80 -28.71
C ASP A 64 -15.34 -10.28 -28.52
N PHE A 65 -16.25 -9.79 -27.65
CA PHE A 65 -16.48 -8.38 -27.41
C PHE A 65 -16.54 -8.06 -25.92
N ALA A 66 -15.73 -7.11 -25.48
CA ALA A 66 -15.82 -6.53 -24.14
C ALA A 66 -16.83 -5.39 -24.16
N GLN A 67 -17.97 -5.53 -23.48
CA GLN A 67 -18.99 -4.48 -23.41
C GLN A 67 -18.79 -3.64 -22.16
N PHE A 68 -18.75 -2.32 -22.29
CA PHE A 68 -18.70 -1.44 -21.12
C PHE A 68 -20.10 -1.37 -20.48
N ILE A 69 -20.24 -1.98 -19.30
CA ILE A 69 -21.51 -2.05 -18.55
C ILE A 69 -21.48 -1.17 -17.28
N GLY A 70 -20.44 -0.37 -17.10
CA GLY A 70 -20.30 0.51 -15.95
C GLY A 70 -20.25 -0.30 -14.64
N PHE A 71 -21.16 -0.02 -13.70
CA PHE A 71 -21.21 -0.73 -12.42
C PHE A 71 -22.07 -2.01 -12.43
N GLY A 72 -22.51 -2.50 -13.59
CA GLY A 72 -23.39 -3.67 -13.70
C GLY A 72 -22.88 -4.90 -12.95
N ASN A 73 -21.58 -5.23 -13.09
CA ASN A 73 -20.94 -6.36 -12.40
C ASN A 73 -21.05 -6.27 -10.87
N TYR A 74 -20.95 -5.06 -10.31
CA TYR A 74 -21.06 -4.86 -8.87
C TYR A 74 -22.50 -5.05 -8.39
N VAL A 75 -23.48 -4.53 -9.12
CA VAL A 75 -24.91 -4.69 -8.79
C VAL A 75 -25.31 -6.16 -8.85
N GLU A 76 -24.87 -6.89 -9.87
CA GLU A 76 -25.09 -8.33 -9.98
C GLU A 76 -24.50 -9.07 -8.79
N TRP A 77 -23.24 -8.80 -8.45
CA TRP A 77 -22.58 -9.41 -7.30
C TRP A 77 -23.29 -9.12 -5.96
N PHE A 78 -23.76 -7.89 -5.74
CA PHE A 78 -24.46 -7.53 -4.49
C PHE A 78 -25.87 -8.15 -4.38
N ASN A 79 -26.51 -8.47 -5.51
CA ASN A 79 -27.83 -9.11 -5.52
C ASN A 79 -27.75 -10.64 -5.53
N ASP A 80 -26.57 -11.21 -5.79
CA ASP A 80 -26.37 -12.65 -5.76
C ASP A 80 -26.47 -13.18 -4.32
N PRO A 81 -27.37 -14.14 -4.02
CA PRO A 81 -27.51 -14.74 -2.70
C PRO A 81 -26.25 -15.47 -2.22
N GLU A 82 -25.36 -15.90 -3.12
CA GLU A 82 -24.12 -16.59 -2.75
C GLU A 82 -23.04 -15.62 -2.26
N SER A 83 -23.03 -14.37 -2.73
CA SER A 83 -22.02 -13.37 -2.38
C SER A 83 -21.88 -13.14 -0.88
N ALA A 84 -22.99 -13.06 -0.15
CA ALA A 84 -22.97 -12.90 1.30
C ALA A 84 -22.34 -14.11 2.01
N ARG A 85 -22.60 -15.32 1.50
CA ARG A 85 -22.03 -16.57 2.04
C ARG A 85 -20.52 -16.63 1.81
N ILE A 86 -20.06 -16.24 0.62
CA ILE A 86 -18.63 -16.18 0.28
C ILE A 86 -17.92 -15.21 1.23
N VAL A 87 -18.43 -13.99 1.35
CA VAL A 87 -17.87 -12.97 2.26
C VAL A 87 -17.82 -13.46 3.71
N PHE A 88 -18.91 -14.04 4.20
CA PHE A 88 -18.96 -14.54 5.58
C PHE A 88 -17.97 -15.69 5.81
N THR A 89 -17.85 -16.61 4.86
CA THR A 89 -16.91 -17.74 4.95
C THR A 89 -15.48 -17.25 4.97
N THR A 90 -15.12 -16.32 4.08
CA THR A 90 -13.79 -15.71 4.05
C THR A 90 -13.51 -14.96 5.35
N LEU A 91 -14.47 -14.17 5.84
CA LEU A 91 -14.29 -13.41 7.08
C LEU A 91 -14.10 -14.34 8.28
N LEU A 92 -14.91 -15.40 8.39
CA LEU A 92 -14.78 -16.40 9.44
C LEU A 92 -13.41 -17.08 9.38
N TYR A 93 -12.94 -17.46 8.20
CA TYR A 93 -11.62 -18.04 7.99
C TYR A 93 -10.51 -17.07 8.39
N THR A 94 -10.56 -15.81 7.95
CA THR A 94 -9.58 -14.77 8.33
C THR A 94 -9.55 -14.54 9.84
N VAL A 95 -10.71 -14.41 10.48
CA VAL A 95 -10.77 -14.20 11.94
C VAL A 95 -10.24 -15.42 12.68
N ALA A 96 -10.65 -16.63 12.30
CA ALA A 96 -10.18 -17.85 12.94
C ALA A 96 -8.67 -18.05 12.79
N THR A 97 -8.13 -17.79 11.60
CA THR A 97 -6.69 -17.96 11.31
C THR A 97 -5.85 -16.89 11.99
N VAL A 98 -6.26 -15.62 11.96
CA VAL A 98 -5.54 -14.53 12.64
C VAL A 98 -5.62 -14.70 14.15
N ALA A 99 -6.81 -14.91 14.72
CA ALA A 99 -6.98 -15.10 16.15
C ALA A 99 -6.27 -16.36 16.64
N GLY A 100 -6.38 -17.47 15.90
CA GLY A 100 -5.66 -18.71 16.19
C GLY A 100 -4.15 -18.54 16.14
N GLY A 101 -3.63 -17.89 15.09
CA GLY A 101 -2.21 -17.57 14.95
C GLY A 101 -1.70 -16.66 16.07
N MET A 102 -2.46 -15.64 16.47
CA MET A 102 -2.14 -14.77 17.60
C MET A 102 -2.16 -15.53 18.93
N ALA A 103 -3.17 -16.36 19.17
CA ALA A 103 -3.29 -17.15 20.39
C ALA A 103 -2.13 -18.14 20.52
N ILE A 104 -1.79 -18.85 19.44
CA ILE A 104 -0.64 -19.77 19.41
C ILE A 104 0.68 -18.99 19.60
N GLY A 105 0.86 -17.88 18.89
CA GLY A 105 2.04 -17.03 19.02
C GLY A 105 2.23 -16.51 20.45
N LEU A 106 1.15 -16.08 21.10
CA LEU A 106 1.16 -15.65 22.49
C LEU A 106 1.44 -16.80 23.46
N ALA A 107 0.81 -17.97 23.25
CA ALA A 107 1.05 -19.16 24.06
C ALA A 107 2.53 -19.60 23.99
N LEU A 108 3.12 -19.62 22.79
CA LEU A 108 4.54 -19.89 22.58
C LEU A 108 5.43 -18.82 23.25
N ALA A 109 5.08 -17.54 23.12
CA ALA A 109 5.81 -16.46 23.77
C ALA A 109 5.79 -16.59 25.30
N LEU A 110 4.64 -16.90 25.89
CA LEU A 110 4.49 -17.12 27.34
C LEU A 110 5.23 -18.37 27.82
N ALA A 111 5.18 -19.46 27.04
CA ALA A 111 5.95 -20.67 27.31
C ALA A 111 7.46 -20.38 27.32
N LEU A 112 7.95 -19.56 26.39
CA LEU A 112 9.36 -19.17 26.29
C LEU A 112 9.78 -18.07 27.28
N ASN A 113 8.82 -17.32 27.84
CA ASN A 113 9.07 -16.24 28.79
C ASN A 113 9.47 -16.76 30.19
N ARG A 114 9.07 -18.00 30.56
CA ARG A 114 9.72 -18.67 31.70
C ARG A 114 11.10 -19.10 31.26
N LYS A 115 12.14 -18.87 32.09
CA LYS A 115 13.55 -19.26 31.84
C LYS A 115 13.64 -20.71 31.33
N LEU A 116 13.57 -20.91 30.02
CA LEU A 116 13.63 -22.23 29.39
C LEU A 116 14.72 -22.21 28.33
N PHE A 117 15.84 -22.78 28.75
CA PHE A 117 16.74 -23.63 27.98
C PHE A 117 16.15 -24.05 26.61
N GLY A 118 16.60 -23.46 25.50
CA GLY A 118 16.09 -23.86 24.17
C GLY A 118 15.97 -22.78 23.08
N ARG A 119 16.53 -21.58 23.27
CA ARG A 119 16.52 -20.46 22.29
C ARG A 119 16.95 -20.85 20.86
N GLY A 120 17.75 -21.91 20.70
CA GLY A 120 18.19 -22.43 19.41
C GLY A 120 17.16 -23.30 18.69
N ILE A 121 16.43 -24.16 19.40
CA ILE A 121 15.52 -25.15 18.77
C ILE A 121 14.30 -24.45 18.17
N VAL A 122 13.74 -23.46 18.87
CA VAL A 122 12.60 -22.66 18.37
C VAL A 122 12.98 -21.90 17.10
N ARG A 123 14.19 -21.36 17.02
CA ARG A 123 14.67 -20.62 15.84
C ARG A 123 14.92 -21.55 14.64
N THR A 124 15.32 -22.80 14.85
CA THR A 124 15.50 -23.74 13.75
C THR A 124 14.17 -24.27 13.21
N VAL A 125 13.21 -24.58 14.09
CA VAL A 125 11.90 -25.14 13.69
C VAL A 125 10.97 -24.08 13.06
N THR A 126 11.09 -22.81 13.44
CA THR A 126 10.27 -21.72 12.84
C THR A 126 10.81 -21.22 11.49
N PHE A 127 12.10 -21.44 11.18
CA PHE A 127 12.74 -20.97 9.94
C PHE A 127 13.07 -22.09 8.94
N ALA A 128 12.90 -23.36 9.33
CA ALA A 128 12.84 -24.47 8.39
C ALA A 128 11.37 -24.63 7.96
N PRO A 129 11.05 -24.44 6.67
CA PRO A 129 9.68 -24.58 6.17
C PRO A 129 9.15 -26.02 6.30
#